data_AF-A0A357ASW0-F1
#
_entry.id   AF-A0A357ASW0-F1
#
_cell.length_a   1.000
_cell.length_b   1.000
_cell.length_c   1.000
_cell.angle_alpha   90.00
_cell.angle_beta   90.00
_cell.angle_gamma   90.00
#
_symmetry.space_group_name_H-M   'P 1'
#
loop_
_entity.id
_entity.type
_entity.pdbx_description
1 polymer ?
#
loop_
_entity_poly.entity_id
_entity_poly.type
_entity_poly.pdbx_seq_one_letter_code
_entity_poly.pdbx_strand_id
1 'polypeptide(L)'
;EKYCKKGTKMVVVGRIQNDNYEKDGVKHYSVQIIVDELEFAESKNASAGYQAGSTNGGSTSNTGSIPSGAEDGFMNAASGLTDELPFN
;
A
#
# COMPACT_ATOMS: atom_id res chain seq x y z
N GLU A 1 -19.01 -11.53 0.61
CA GLU A 1 -18.00 -10.45 0.66
C GLU A 1 -18.05 -9.68 -0.65
N LYS A 2 -18.55 -8.45 -0.64
CA LYS A 2 -18.78 -7.69 -1.89
C LYS A 2 -17.74 -6.60 -2.15
N TYR A 3 -17.07 -6.09 -1.11
CA TYR A 3 -16.25 -4.88 -1.21
C TYR A 3 -14.85 -5.01 -0.59
N CYS A 4 -14.72 -5.78 0.49
CA CYS A 4 -13.43 -6.06 1.12
C CYS A 4 -13.07 -7.53 0.91
N LYS A 5 -11.82 -7.77 0.51
CA LYS A 5 -11.21 -9.10 0.45
C LYS A 5 -9.84 -9.05 1.13
N LYS A 6 -9.29 -10.22 1.45
CA LYS A 6 -7.93 -10.30 2.00
C LYS A 6 -6.96 -9.57 1.07
N GLY A 7 -6.18 -8.64 1.62
CA GLY A 7 -5.19 -7.85 0.89
C GLY A 7 -5.69 -6.54 0.30
N THR A 8 -6.98 -6.20 0.45
CA THR A 8 -7.48 -4.86 0.12
C THR A 8 -6.87 -3.81 1.05
N LYS A 9 -6.31 -2.75 0.48
CA LYS A 9 -5.79 -1.62 1.25
C LYS A 9 -6.92 -0.64 1.57
N MET A 10 -7.01 -0.25 2.83
CA MET A 10 -8.03 0.68 3.33
C MET A 10 -7.45 1.62 4.38
N VAL A 11 -8.03 2.81 4.45
CA VAL A 11 -7.84 3.78 5.54
C VAL A 11 -9.15 3.81 6.31
N VAL A 12 -9.05 3.76 7.64
CA VAL A 12 -10.21 3.77 8.53
C VAL A 12 -10.07 4.87 9.56
N VAL A 13 -11.19 5.53 9.88
CA VAL A 13 -11.31 6.46 10.99
C VAL A 13 -12.31 5.88 11.98
N GLY A 14 -11.99 5.95 13.26
CA GLY A 14 -12.83 5.39 14.31
C GLY A 14 -12.17 5.45 15.67
N ARG A 15 -12.62 4.59 16.57
CA ARG A 15 -12.16 4.54 17.96
C ARG A 15 -11.54 3.20 18.31
N ILE A 16 -10.50 3.26 19.13
CA ILE A 16 -9.83 2.09 19.68
C ILE A 16 -10.46 1.75 21.02
N GLN A 17 -10.72 0.47 21.26
CA GLN A 17 -11.21 -0.05 22.54
C GLN A 17 -10.52 -1.36 22.88
N ASN A 18 -10.38 -1.64 24.17
CA ASN A 18 -9.94 -2.96 24.62
C ASN A 18 -11.16 -3.86 24.79
N ASP A 19 -11.10 -5.08 24.25
CA ASP A 19 -12.08 -6.13 24.45
C ASP A 19 -11.39 -7.32 25.15
N ASN A 20 -11.25 -7.16 26.47
CA ASN A 20 -10.55 -8.12 27.32
C ASN A 20 -11.57 -8.98 28.06
N TYR A 21 -11.35 -10.29 28.10
CA TYR A 21 -12.22 -11.22 28.82
C TYR A 21 -11.39 -12.30 29.53
N GLU A 22 -11.99 -12.97 30.50
CA GLU A 22 -11.37 -14.07 31.23
C GLU A 22 -12.10 -15.38 30.92
N LYS A 23 -11.33 -16.43 30.66
CA LYS A 23 -11.85 -17.78 30.44
C LYS A 23 -10.88 -18.80 31.00
N ASP A 24 -11.39 -19.77 31.75
CA ASP A 24 -10.59 -20.85 32.37
C ASP A 24 -9.42 -20.31 33.24
N GLY A 25 -9.62 -19.16 33.89
CA GLY A 25 -8.61 -18.47 34.71
C GLY A 25 -7.50 -17.76 33.91
N VAL A 26 -7.59 -17.75 32.58
CA VAL A 26 -6.68 -17.04 31.69
C VAL A 26 -7.32 -15.74 31.20
N LYS A 27 -6.59 -14.63 31.38
CA LYS A 27 -7.00 -13.32 30.85
C LYS A 27 -6.59 -13.21 29.38
N HIS A 28 -7.56 -12.95 28.53
CA HIS A 28 -7.38 -12.65 27.12
C HIS A 28 -7.45 -11.15 26.91
N TYR A 29 -6.44 -10.61 26.22
CA TYR A 29 -6.37 -9.19 25.89
C TYR A 29 -6.53 -9.01 24.39
N SER A 30 -7.46 -8.15 24.00
CA SER A 30 -7.62 -7.78 22.60
C SER A 30 -7.86 -6.28 22.47
N VAL A 31 -7.37 -5.72 21.37
CA VAL A 31 -7.62 -4.34 20.97
C VAL A 31 -8.48 -4.41 19.72
N GLN A 32 -9.63 -3.76 19.76
CA GLN A 32 -10.54 -3.65 18.64
C GLN A 32 -10.61 -2.20 18.15
N ILE A 33 -10.88 -2.04 16.86
CA ILE A 33 -11.13 -0.75 16.22
C ILE A 33 -12.59 -0.76 15.76
N ILE A 34 -13.38 0.15 16.30
CA ILE A 34 -14.74 0.39 15.82
C ILE A 34 -14.67 1.50 14.78
N VAL A 35 -14.99 1.14 13.53
CA VAL A 35 -14.83 2.00 12.36
C VAL A 35 -16.10 2.82 12.14
N ASP A 36 -15.94 4.13 12.05
CA ASP A 36 -17.01 5.06 11.71
C ASP A 36 -16.94 5.44 10.21
N GLU A 37 -15.73 5.57 9.64
CA GLU A 37 -15.50 5.86 8.22
C GLU A 37 -14.44 4.92 7.62
N LEU A 38 -14.64 4.53 6.36
CA LEU A 38 -13.73 3.64 5.62
C LEU A 38 -13.54 4.15 4.18
N GLU A 39 -12.28 4.26 3.77
CA GLU A 39 -11.88 4.64 2.42
C GLU A 39 -10.94 3.59 1.81
N PHE A 40 -11.06 3.32 0.51
CA PHE A 40 -10.16 2.44 -0.22
C PHE A 40 -8.88 3.17 -0.60
N ALA A 41 -7.73 2.64 -0.17
CA ALA A 41 -6.42 3.24 -0.39
C ALA A 41 -5.63 2.49 -1.47
N GLU A 42 -6.30 2.13 -2.57
CA GLU A 42 -5.69 1.42 -3.69
C GLU A 42 -5.14 2.41 -4.72
N SER A 43 -3.94 2.14 -5.25
CA SER A 43 -3.44 2.90 -6.39
C SER A 43 -4.19 2.47 -7.67
N LYS A 44 -4.28 3.38 -8.65
CA LYS A 44 -4.88 3.08 -9.97
C LYS A 44 -4.27 1.83 -10.65
N ASN A 45 -3.01 1.52 -10.36
CA ASN A 45 -2.32 0.32 -10.87
C ASN A 45 -2.69 -0.95 -10.08
N ALA A 46 -2.96 -0.84 -8.78
CA ALA A 46 -3.37 -1.97 -7.95
C ALA A 46 -4.82 -2.39 -8.22
N SER A 47 -5.71 -1.44 -8.53
CA SER A 47 -7.11 -1.74 -8.87
C SER A 47 -7.26 -2.62 -10.11
N ALA A 48 -6.31 -2.56 -11.05
CA ALA A 48 -6.32 -3.39 -12.26
C ALA A 48 -5.91 -4.85 -11.99
N GLY A 49 -5.01 -5.10 -11.03
CA GLY A 49 -4.57 -6.46 -10.67
C GLY A 49 -5.67 -7.32 -10.02
N TYR A 50 -6.70 -6.67 -9.45
CA TYR A 50 -7.85 -7.34 -8.86
C TYR A 50 -8.95 -7.72 -9.87
N GLN A 51 -8.98 -7.08 -11.06
CA GLN A 51 -9.81 -7.48 -12.20
C GLN A 51 -9.09 -8.46 -13.14
N ALA A 52 -7.76 -8.41 -13.20
CA ALA A 52 -6.94 -9.25 -14.08
C ALA A 52 -6.69 -10.68 -13.55
N GLY A 53 -7.49 -11.15 -12.60
CA GLY A 53 -7.43 -12.52 -12.09
C GLY A 53 -8.11 -13.54 -13.01
N SER A 54 -7.97 -13.43 -14.34
CA SER A 54 -8.32 -14.50 -15.30
C SER A 54 -7.85 -14.19 -16.73
N THR A 55 -6.56 -13.96 -16.96
CA THR A 55 -5.96 -14.24 -18.28
C THR A 55 -4.51 -14.67 -18.11
N ASN A 56 -4.34 -15.98 -18.18
CA ASN A 56 -3.10 -16.67 -18.48
C ASN A 56 -2.46 -16.10 -19.77
N GLY A 57 -1.14 -15.90 -19.78
CA GLY A 57 -0.33 -15.88 -21.00
C GLY A 57 0.24 -14.53 -21.43
N GLY A 58 1.57 -14.49 -21.58
CA GLY A 58 2.24 -13.60 -22.53
C GLY A 58 3.06 -12.48 -21.92
N SER A 59 4.29 -12.80 -21.53
CA SER A 59 5.38 -11.82 -21.58
C SER A 59 5.46 -11.27 -23.01
N THR A 60 5.23 -9.98 -23.19
CA THR A 60 5.62 -9.27 -24.42
C THR A 60 6.23 -7.94 -24.02
N SER A 61 7.56 -8.00 -23.93
CA SER A 61 8.48 -6.90 -24.11
C SER A 61 8.06 -6.04 -25.31
N ASN A 62 7.59 -4.82 -25.03
CA ASN A 62 7.42 -3.79 -26.05
C ASN A 62 8.38 -2.63 -25.74
N THR A 63 9.65 -2.82 -26.11
CA THR A 63 10.62 -1.74 -26.26
C THR A 63 10.33 -1.05 -27.59
N GLY A 64 9.53 0.01 -27.57
CA GLY A 64 9.17 0.77 -28.76
C GLY A 64 8.96 2.24 -28.42
N SER A 65 9.84 3.08 -28.97
CA SER A 65 9.79 4.55 -29.09
C SER A 65 9.75 5.39 -27.80
N ILE A 66 10.91 5.93 -27.44
CA ILE A 66 11.06 7.10 -26.56
C ILE A 66 10.75 8.36 -27.41
N PRO A 67 9.74 9.17 -27.08
CA PRO A 67 9.61 10.52 -27.63
C PRO A 67 10.67 11.42 -26.96
N SER A 68 11.53 12.01 -27.79
CA SER A 68 12.41 13.12 -27.41
C SER A 68 11.56 14.29 -26.92
N GLY A 69 11.74 14.72 -25.67
CA GLY A 69 11.10 15.91 -25.12
C GLY A 69 10.43 15.71 -23.77
N ALA A 70 11.23 15.45 -22.72
CA ALA A 70 10.92 15.74 -21.32
C ALA A 70 12.19 15.49 -20.50
N GLU A 71 13.18 16.34 -20.73
CA GLU A 71 14.36 16.54 -19.89
C GLU A 71 13.93 16.92 -18.46
N ASP A 72 13.66 15.87 -17.70
CA ASP A 72 13.91 15.66 -16.28
C ASP A 72 13.97 16.92 -15.40
N GLY A 73 12.79 17.45 -15.07
CA GLY A 73 12.55 18.46 -14.03
C GLY A 73 12.75 17.95 -12.60
N PHE A 74 13.40 16.81 -12.41
CA PHE A 74 14.04 16.43 -11.16
C PHE A 74 15.54 16.49 -11.39
N MET A 75 16.12 17.61 -10.95
CA MET A 75 17.55 17.78 -10.71
C MET A 75 18.21 16.45 -10.36
N ASN A 76 19.28 16.13 -11.07
CA ASN A 76 20.25 15.08 -10.82
C ASN A 76 20.66 15.06 -9.33
N ALA A 77 19.83 14.48 -8.47
CA ALA A 77 20.09 14.27 -7.06
C ALA A 77 20.94 13.01 -6.83
N ALA A 78 21.67 12.58 -7.85
CA ALA A 78 22.51 11.39 -7.82
C ALA A 78 24.01 11.69 -7.95
N SER A 79 24.45 12.95 -7.81
CA SER A 79 25.88 13.31 -7.92
C SER A 79 26.37 14.43 -6.99
N GLY A 80 25.81 14.55 -5.77
CA GLY A 80 26.26 15.58 -4.84
C GLY A 80 25.95 15.43 -3.35
N LEU A 81 25.48 14.26 -2.87
CA LEU A 81 25.08 14.06 -1.46
C LEU A 81 25.82 12.91 -0.76
N THR A 82 26.93 12.43 -1.32
CA THR A 82 27.69 11.30 -0.74
C THR A 82 28.88 11.71 0.12
N ASP A 83 29.26 13.00 0.16
CA ASP A 83 30.55 13.42 0.76
C ASP A 83 30.47 14.31 2.01
N GLU A 84 29.30 14.49 2.65
CA GLU A 84 29.28 15.17 3.96
C GLU A 84 28.09 14.74 4.82
N LEU A 85 28.20 13.55 5.43
CA LEU A 85 27.39 13.19 6.60
C LEU A 85 28.11 13.66 7.86
N PRO A 86 27.49 14.50 8.71
CA PRO A 86 28.18 15.29 9.76
C PRO A 86 28.49 14.50 11.04
N PHE A 87 28.58 13.18 10.99
CA PHE A 87 28.95 12.35 12.14
C PHE A 87 29.98 11.30 11.73
N ASN A 88 31.18 11.78 11.39
CA ASN A 88 32.41 11.02 11.60
C ASN A 88 33.10 11.55 12.86
#